data_AF-V8CRC2-F1
#
_entry.id   AF-V8CRC2-F1
#
_cell.length_a   1.000
_cell.length_b   1.000
_cell.length_c   1.000
_cell.angle_alpha   90.00
_cell.angle_beta   90.00
_cell.angle_gamma   90.00
#
_symmetry.space_group_name_H-M   'P 1'
#
loop_
_entity.id
_entity.type
_entity.pdbx_description
1 polymer ?
#
loop_
_entity_poly.entity_id
_entity_poly.type
_entity_poly.pdbx_seq_one_letter_code
_entity_poly.pdbx_strand_id
1 'polypeptide(L)'
;MGYASHNLFFGEQVYVLSIPKPLAPPPSTRCRGLSRWSPSNQIKETSMTKSEYNKGGRPTKGAAEKKKYCITVKLNTQDYYTLKGKAKSAGISMSEFVRKLLYNGSIIERLTVEQADFIRKLCGMANNLNQLAHRANAEGFHAVVPFHKIVIGKIDEILNLIRR
;
A
#
# COMPACT_ATOMS: atom_id res chain seq x y z
N MET A 1 14.19 -23.61 -54.80
CA MET A 1 14.83 -22.29 -54.68
C MET A 1 14.44 -21.70 -53.33
N GLY A 2 15.36 -21.69 -52.37
CA GLY A 2 15.14 -21.13 -51.04
C GLY A 2 16.20 -20.08 -50.77
N TYR A 3 15.79 -18.90 -50.33
CA TYR A 3 16.69 -17.84 -49.90
C TYR A 3 16.55 -17.66 -48.39
N ALA A 4 17.67 -17.88 -47.70
CA ALA A 4 17.86 -17.57 -46.29
C ALA A 4 18.14 -16.07 -46.13
N SER A 5 17.73 -15.48 -45.01
CA SER A 5 18.21 -14.17 -44.57
C SER A 5 18.40 -14.14 -43.06
N HIS A 6 19.65 -14.35 -42.69
CA HIS A 6 20.43 -13.74 -41.61
C HIS A 6 19.74 -13.42 -40.27
N ASN A 7 20.01 -14.29 -39.29
CA ASN A 7 19.96 -14.00 -37.87
C ASN A 7 21.15 -13.10 -37.47
N LEU A 8 20.90 -11.97 -36.81
CA LEU A 8 21.91 -11.23 -36.05
C LEU A 8 21.91 -11.72 -34.60
N PHE A 9 22.90 -12.55 -34.30
CA PHE A 9 23.35 -12.96 -32.98
C PHE A 9 24.62 -12.17 -32.66
N PHE A 10 24.73 -11.56 -31.48
CA PHE A 10 25.99 -11.41 -30.71
C PHE A 10 25.54 -11.02 -29.29
N GLY A 11 25.73 -11.80 -28.23
CA GLY A 11 26.81 -12.75 -27.96
C GLY A 11 27.85 -12.07 -27.06
N GLU A 12 27.86 -12.50 -25.79
CA GLU A 12 28.69 -12.03 -24.69
C GLU A 12 30.23 -12.17 -24.85
N GLN A 13 30.95 -11.28 -24.14
CA GLN A 13 32.25 -11.42 -23.45
C GLN A 13 33.58 -11.65 -24.22
N VAL A 14 34.63 -10.88 -23.86
CA VAL A 14 35.87 -11.30 -23.11
C VAL A 14 37.01 -10.23 -23.23
N TYR A 15 37.79 -10.07 -22.16
CA TYR A 15 38.93 -9.17 -21.85
C TYR A 15 40.16 -9.32 -22.81
N VAL A 16 41.19 -8.43 -22.91
CA VAL A 16 42.21 -7.97 -21.95
C VAL A 16 43.10 -6.88 -22.62
N LEU A 17 43.51 -5.82 -21.90
CA LEU A 17 44.82 -5.17 -22.11
C LEU A 17 45.33 -4.64 -20.76
N SER A 18 46.32 -5.34 -20.23
CA SER A 18 46.98 -5.11 -18.95
C SER A 18 47.91 -3.90 -19.02
N ILE A 19 47.55 -2.79 -18.38
CA ILE A 19 48.47 -1.69 -18.08
C ILE A 19 48.55 -1.54 -16.55
N PRO A 20 49.72 -1.73 -15.91
CA PRO A 20 49.83 -1.58 -14.46
C PRO A 20 49.70 -0.10 -14.06
N LYS A 21 48.96 0.15 -12.96
CA LYS A 21 48.84 1.47 -12.33
C LYS A 21 50.19 1.92 -11.76
N PRO A 22 50.61 3.19 -11.93
CA PRO A 22 51.80 3.70 -11.24
C PRO A 22 51.55 3.75 -9.72
N LEU A 23 52.52 3.27 -8.95
CA LEU A 23 52.53 3.32 -7.48
C LEU A 23 52.67 4.77 -7.02
N ALA A 24 51.89 5.17 -6.01
CA ALA A 24 51.97 6.48 -5.40
C ALA A 24 53.35 6.70 -4.74
N PRO A 25 53.95 7.91 -4.81
CA PRO A 25 55.15 8.21 -4.04
C PRO A 25 54.82 8.17 -2.53
N PRO A 26 55.77 7.72 -1.68
CA PRO A 26 55.55 7.64 -0.25
C PRO A 26 55.29 9.02 0.35
N PRO A 27 54.39 9.16 1.34
CA PRO A 27 54.15 10.43 1.98
C PRO A 27 55.42 10.91 2.69
N SER A 28 55.83 12.13 2.38
CA SER A 28 56.99 12.79 2.99
C SER A 28 56.86 12.78 4.52
N THR A 29 57.88 12.26 5.19
CA THR A 29 58.09 12.37 6.63
C THR A 29 58.24 13.84 7.00
N ARG A 30 57.16 14.46 7.51
CA ARG A 30 57.27 15.68 8.30
C ARG A 30 56.71 15.42 9.70
N CYS A 31 57.60 14.93 10.56
CA CYS A 31 57.38 14.87 12.00
C CYS A 31 57.47 16.29 12.59
N ARG A 32 56.49 16.64 13.44
CA ARG A 32 56.46 17.56 14.60
C ARG A 32 55.08 18.27 14.65
N GLY A 33 54.27 18.16 15.70
CA GLY A 33 54.49 17.50 16.98
C GLY A 33 53.24 17.44 17.87
N LEU A 34 53.43 16.67 18.94
CA LEU A 34 52.85 16.77 20.27
C LEU A 34 51.33 16.96 20.41
N SER A 35 50.74 15.84 20.84
CA SER A 35 49.44 15.62 21.44
C SER A 35 49.05 16.63 22.52
N ARG A 36 47.83 17.17 22.42
CA ARG A 36 47.12 17.88 23.48
C ARG A 36 46.13 16.94 24.18
N TRP A 37 46.62 15.90 24.86
CA TRP A 37 45.80 15.20 25.88
C TRP A 37 45.52 16.22 27.00
N SER A 38 44.31 16.29 27.60
CA SER A 38 43.72 15.23 28.40
C SER A 38 42.18 15.26 28.44
N PRO A 39 41.51 14.13 28.73
CA PRO A 39 40.06 14.07 28.94
C PRO A 39 39.71 14.39 30.40
N SER A 40 38.83 15.37 30.62
CA SER A 40 38.20 15.62 31.92
C SER A 40 36.86 14.88 31.98
N ASN A 41 36.79 13.84 32.80
CA ASN A 41 35.54 13.19 33.18
C ASN A 41 34.66 14.18 33.96
N GLN A 42 33.54 14.59 33.38
CA GLN A 42 32.37 15.02 34.13
C GLN A 42 31.16 14.26 33.60
N ILE A 43 30.71 13.29 34.39
CA ILE A 43 29.36 12.78 34.31
C ILE A 43 28.44 13.94 34.71
N LYS A 44 27.66 14.43 33.75
CA LYS A 44 26.47 15.24 34.03
C LYS A 44 25.29 14.50 33.42
N GLU A 45 24.64 13.69 34.24
CA GLU A 45 23.25 13.33 34.00
C GLU A 45 22.40 14.58 34.12
N THR A 46 21.68 14.93 33.06
CA THR A 46 20.44 15.70 33.12
C THR A 46 19.70 15.44 31.80
N SER A 47 18.68 14.60 31.93
CA SER A 47 17.56 14.46 31.01
C SER A 47 16.98 15.84 30.69
N MET A 48 17.18 16.34 29.47
CA MET A 48 16.21 17.17 28.73
C MET A 48 16.60 17.19 27.26
N THR A 49 15.61 16.99 26.40
CA THR A 49 15.69 16.89 24.94
C THR A 49 16.56 17.98 24.32
N LYS A 50 17.78 17.64 23.92
CA LYS A 50 18.66 18.52 23.16
C LYS A 50 18.16 18.53 21.72
N SER A 51 17.34 19.52 21.36
CA SER A 51 17.19 19.89 19.96
C SER A 51 18.55 20.45 19.50
N GLU A 52 19.37 19.58 18.93
CA GLU A 52 20.61 20.03 18.30
C GLU A 52 20.21 20.87 17.08
N TYR A 53 20.28 22.19 17.24
CA TYR A 53 20.24 23.16 16.16
C TYR A 53 21.44 22.88 15.25
N ASN A 54 21.21 22.07 14.23
CA ASN A 54 22.22 21.77 13.21
C ASN A 54 22.37 23.02 12.33
N LYS A 55 23.59 23.54 12.26
CA LYS A 55 23.96 24.73 11.48
C LYS A 55 23.61 24.52 10.00
N GLY A 56 22.63 25.28 9.50
CA GLY A 56 22.39 25.55 8.08
C GLY A 56 22.19 24.33 7.16
N GLY A 57 21.01 24.22 6.56
CA GLY A 57 20.69 23.20 5.55
C GLY A 57 19.19 23.10 5.30
N ARG A 58 18.79 22.28 4.31
CA ARG A 58 17.36 21.93 4.12
C ARG A 58 16.88 21.18 5.38
N PRO A 59 15.77 21.59 6.02
CA PRO A 59 15.23 20.90 7.17
C PRO A 59 15.06 19.40 6.91
N THR A 60 15.48 18.58 7.86
CA THR A 60 15.30 17.12 7.80
C THR A 60 13.82 16.81 7.90
N LYS A 61 13.29 16.05 6.94
CA LYS A 61 11.90 15.56 7.00
C LYS A 61 11.70 14.71 8.25
N GLY A 62 10.59 14.94 8.95
CA GLY A 62 10.20 14.14 10.11
C GLY A 62 10.02 12.66 9.75
N ALA A 63 10.14 11.78 10.74
CA ALA A 63 10.01 10.34 10.53
C ALA A 63 8.65 9.95 9.89
N ALA A 64 7.58 10.68 10.21
CA ALA A 64 6.24 10.45 9.66
C ALA A 64 6.09 10.87 8.18
N GLU A 65 6.82 11.89 7.73
CA GLU A 65 6.77 12.35 6.34
C GLU A 65 7.69 11.54 5.41
N LYS A 66 8.68 10.87 5.99
CA LYS A 66 9.65 10.08 5.25
C LYS A 66 9.03 8.74 4.82
N LYS A 67 8.80 8.58 3.52
CA LYS A 67 8.37 7.32 2.89
C LYS A 67 9.51 6.28 2.98
N LYS A 68 9.60 5.56 4.12
CA LYS A 68 10.70 4.62 4.44
C LYS A 68 10.56 3.24 3.81
N TYR A 69 9.34 2.71 3.76
CA TYR A 69 9.07 1.36 3.27
C TYR A 69 8.88 1.35 1.75
N CYS A 70 9.42 0.32 1.10
CA CYS A 70 9.32 0.10 -0.34
C CYS A 70 8.52 -1.18 -0.61
N ILE A 71 7.64 -1.14 -1.60
CA ILE A 71 6.93 -2.30 -2.13
C ILE A 71 7.29 -2.42 -3.61
N THR A 72 7.89 -3.54 -3.99
CA THR A 72 8.20 -3.85 -5.39
C THR A 72 7.07 -4.68 -5.99
N VAL A 73 6.48 -4.20 -7.08
CA VAL A 73 5.42 -4.91 -7.81
C VAL A 73 5.94 -5.31 -9.18
N LYS A 74 5.81 -6.60 -9.53
CA LYS A 74 6.04 -7.09 -10.89
C LYS A 74 4.73 -7.03 -11.67
N LEU A 75 4.76 -6.40 -12.85
CA LEU A 75 3.57 -6.19 -13.68
C LEU A 75 3.74 -6.92 -15.01
N ASN A 76 2.63 -7.35 -15.60
CA ASN A 76 2.60 -7.76 -17.00
C ASN A 76 2.73 -6.52 -17.91
N THR A 77 3.10 -6.73 -19.17
CA THR A 77 3.28 -5.67 -20.17
C THR A 77 2.02 -4.80 -20.29
N GLN A 78 0.84 -5.41 -20.36
CA GLN A 78 -0.45 -4.70 -20.45
C GLN A 78 -0.71 -3.80 -19.23
N ASP A 79 -0.51 -4.33 -18.03
CA ASP A 79 -0.76 -3.61 -16.78
C ASP A 79 0.22 -2.44 -16.62
N TYR A 80 1.48 -2.65 -16.99
CA TYR A 80 2.50 -1.61 -16.97
C TYR A 80 2.14 -0.42 -17.86
N TYR A 81 1.76 -0.67 -19.13
CA TYR A 81 1.37 0.41 -20.04
C TYR A 81 0.06 1.09 -19.62
N THR A 82 -0.87 0.33 -19.06
CA THR A 82 -2.10 0.88 -18.48
C THR A 82 -1.79 1.84 -17.32
N LEU A 83 -0.94 1.41 -16.39
CA LEU A 83 -0.51 2.24 -15.26
C LEU A 83 0.24 3.49 -15.74
N LYS A 84 1.18 3.32 -16.67
CA LYS A 84 1.96 4.42 -17.25
C LYS A 84 1.07 5.43 -17.96
N GLY A 85 0.11 4.97 -18.75
CA GLY A 85 -0.88 5.79 -19.44
C GLY A 85 -1.71 6.60 -18.45
N LYS A 86 -2.30 5.95 -17.45
CA LYS A 86 -3.10 6.62 -16.40
C LYS A 86 -2.30 7.65 -15.61
N ALA A 87 -1.05 7.32 -15.23
CA ALA A 87 -0.17 8.25 -14.53
C ALA A 87 0.16 9.48 -15.41
N LYS A 88 0.46 9.27 -16.70
CA LYS A 88 0.71 10.35 -17.66
C LYS A 88 -0.52 11.24 -17.84
N SER A 89 -1.71 10.66 -18.01
CA SER A 89 -2.96 11.42 -18.12
C SER A 89 -3.27 12.24 -16.87
N ALA A 90 -2.91 11.73 -15.69
CA ALA A 90 -3.04 12.45 -14.42
C ALA A 90 -1.91 13.45 -14.16
N GLY A 91 -0.89 13.54 -15.02
CA GLY A 91 0.24 14.46 -14.85
C GLY A 91 1.13 14.19 -13.64
N ILE A 92 1.11 12.96 -13.10
CA ILE A 92 1.86 12.58 -11.90
C ILE A 92 2.77 11.38 -12.15
N SER A 93 3.77 11.18 -11.28
CA SER A 93 4.64 10.00 -11.38
C SER A 93 3.85 8.71 -11.06
N MET A 94 4.27 7.59 -11.64
CA MET A 94 3.64 6.28 -11.40
C MET A 94 3.58 5.95 -9.90
N SER A 95 4.64 6.26 -9.14
CA SER A 95 4.66 6.02 -7.69
C SER A 95 3.66 6.88 -6.92
N GLU A 96 3.47 8.16 -7.29
CA GLU A 96 2.43 8.99 -6.68
C GLU A 96 1.03 8.53 -7.10
N PHE A 97 0.86 8.10 -8.34
CA PHE A 97 -0.41 7.56 -8.82
C PHE A 97 -0.83 6.32 -8.03
N VAL A 98 0.07 5.34 -7.84
CA VAL A 98 -0.20 4.15 -7.02
C VAL A 98 -0.49 4.54 -5.58
N ARG A 99 0.25 5.49 -4.99
CA ARG A 99 -0.03 5.97 -3.63
C ARG A 99 -1.43 6.57 -3.50
N LYS A 100 -1.85 7.42 -4.44
CA LYS A 100 -3.22 7.96 -4.46
C LYS A 100 -4.27 6.87 -4.63
N LEU A 101 -4.00 5.87 -5.47
CA LEU A 101 -4.88 4.70 -5.60
C LEU A 101 -4.96 3.87 -4.32
N LEU A 102 -3.89 3.79 -3.52
CA LEU A 102 -3.95 3.10 -2.23
C LEU A 102 -4.80 3.86 -1.20
N TYR A 103 -4.79 5.19 -1.22
CA TYR A 103 -5.63 6.00 -0.33
C TYR A 103 -7.10 6.02 -0.76
N ASN A 104 -7.37 6.03 -2.07
CA ASN A 104 -8.72 6.23 -2.62
C ASN A 104 -9.36 4.94 -3.16
N GLY A 105 -8.57 3.91 -3.39
CA GLY A 105 -9.04 2.65 -3.94
C GLY A 105 -9.84 1.89 -2.90
N SER A 106 -11.09 1.56 -3.20
CA SER A 106 -11.82 0.59 -2.39
C SER A 106 -11.38 -0.80 -2.81
N ILE A 107 -10.66 -1.49 -1.92
CA ILE A 107 -10.52 -2.93 -2.04
C ILE A 107 -11.87 -3.50 -1.63
N ILE A 108 -12.53 -4.21 -2.56
CA ILE A 108 -13.72 -4.97 -2.21
C ILE A 108 -13.24 -6.12 -1.34
N GLU A 109 -13.33 -5.91 -0.02
CA GLU A 109 -13.05 -6.98 0.93
C GLU A 109 -14.01 -8.13 0.65
N ARG A 110 -13.54 -9.36 0.81
CA ARG A 110 -14.43 -10.52 0.75
C ARG A 110 -15.48 -10.35 1.84
N LEU A 111 -16.75 -10.59 1.52
CA LEU A 111 -17.85 -10.51 2.48
C LEU A 111 -17.44 -11.18 3.78
N THR A 112 -17.45 -10.40 4.86
CA THR A 112 -17.16 -10.94 6.19
C THR A 112 -18.25 -11.96 6.55
N VAL A 113 -17.93 -12.89 7.46
CA VAL A 113 -18.90 -13.91 7.89
C VAL A 113 -20.19 -13.25 8.39
N GLU A 114 -20.06 -12.14 9.12
CA GLU A 114 -21.18 -11.34 9.62
C GLU A 114 -22.04 -10.74 8.50
N GLN A 115 -21.41 -10.15 7.47
CA GLN A 115 -22.13 -9.62 6.30
C GLN A 115 -22.87 -10.73 5.54
N ALA A 116 -22.25 -11.89 5.37
CA ALA A 116 -22.89 -13.05 4.76
C ALA A 116 -24.09 -13.54 5.58
N ASP A 117 -24.00 -13.51 6.91
CA ASP A 117 -25.10 -13.89 7.80
C ASP A 117 -26.26 -12.89 7.75
N PHE A 118 -26.01 -11.59 7.61
CA PHE A 118 -27.07 -10.61 7.36
C PHE A 118 -27.80 -10.89 6.04
N ILE A 119 -27.07 -11.22 4.97
CA ILE A 119 -27.66 -11.61 3.68
C ILE A 119 -28.53 -12.86 3.84
N ARG A 120 -28.06 -13.88 4.55
CA ARG A 120 -28.84 -15.10 4.81
C ARG A 120 -30.11 -14.81 5.61
N LYS A 121 -30.01 -13.98 6.65
CA LYS A 121 -31.17 -13.56 7.45
C LYS A 121 -32.19 -12.81 6.60
N LEU A 122 -31.76 -11.87 5.77
CA LEU A 122 -32.65 -11.15 4.84
C LEU A 122 -33.34 -12.10 3.85
N CYS A 123 -32.61 -13.09 3.31
CA CYS A 123 -33.19 -14.10 2.44
C CYS A 123 -34.30 -14.91 3.16
N GLY A 124 -34.05 -15.31 4.42
CA GLY A 124 -35.07 -15.95 5.25
C GLY A 124 -36.30 -15.05 5.50
N MET A 125 -36.09 -13.74 5.67
CA MET A 125 -37.17 -12.77 5.84
C MET A 125 -38.01 -12.58 4.57
N ALA A 126 -37.38 -12.61 3.39
CA ALA A 126 -38.11 -12.60 2.12
C ALA A 126 -39.03 -13.83 1.98
N ASN A 127 -38.58 -15.00 2.43
CA ASN A 127 -39.42 -16.20 2.46
C ASN A 127 -40.60 -16.04 3.43
N ASN A 128 -40.37 -15.45 4.61
CA ASN A 128 -41.45 -15.15 5.56
C ASN A 128 -42.50 -14.19 4.95
N LEU A 129 -42.07 -13.15 4.22
CA LEU A 129 -42.98 -12.25 3.52
C LEU A 129 -43.78 -12.97 2.44
N ASN A 130 -43.15 -13.86 1.68
CA ASN A 130 -43.84 -14.64 0.65
C ASN A 130 -44.93 -15.55 1.25
N GLN A 131 -44.63 -16.19 2.40
CA GLN A 131 -45.62 -16.99 3.13
C GLN A 131 -46.78 -16.14 3.64
N LEU A 132 -46.50 -14.95 4.18
CA LEU A 132 -47.56 -14.02 4.61
C LEU A 132 -48.42 -13.56 3.44
N ALA A 133 -47.84 -13.30 2.27
CA ALA A 133 -48.59 -12.93 1.07
C ALA A 133 -49.52 -14.06 0.60
N HIS A 134 -49.01 -15.29 0.52
CA HIS A 134 -49.84 -16.45 0.18
C HIS A 134 -50.95 -16.68 1.19
N ARG A 135 -50.66 -16.55 2.49
CA ARG A 135 -51.64 -16.70 3.55
C ARG A 135 -52.71 -15.61 3.50
N ALA A 136 -52.33 -14.36 3.24
CA ALA A 136 -53.26 -13.25 3.08
C ALA A 136 -54.19 -13.46 1.88
N ASN A 137 -53.68 -14.04 0.79
CA ASN A 137 -54.48 -14.35 -0.39
C ASN A 137 -55.48 -15.49 -0.14
N ALA A 138 -55.15 -16.46 0.72
CA ALA A 138 -56.00 -17.61 1.02
C ALA A 138 -57.01 -17.35 2.14
N GLU A 139 -56.58 -16.74 3.25
CA GLU A 139 -57.35 -16.57 4.49
C GLU A 139 -57.86 -15.13 4.69
N GLY A 140 -57.45 -14.20 3.82
CA GLY A 140 -57.70 -12.77 3.96
C GLY A 140 -56.66 -12.07 4.84
N PHE A 141 -56.58 -10.74 4.72
CA PHE A 141 -55.54 -9.94 5.37
C PHE A 141 -55.58 -9.99 6.91
N HIS A 142 -56.77 -10.16 7.51
CA HIS A 142 -56.95 -10.22 8.95
C HIS A 142 -56.09 -11.29 9.64
N ALA A 143 -55.85 -12.42 8.98
CA ALA A 143 -55.02 -13.52 9.49
C ALA A 143 -53.52 -13.15 9.61
N VAL A 144 -53.07 -12.11 8.90
CA VAL A 144 -51.66 -11.72 8.76
C VAL A 144 -51.32 -10.45 9.54
N VAL A 145 -52.33 -9.68 9.97
CA VAL A 145 -52.19 -8.45 10.77
C VAL A 145 -51.28 -8.59 12.00
N PRO A 146 -51.32 -9.67 12.82
CA PRO A 146 -50.42 -9.74 13.97
C PRO A 146 -48.95 -9.98 13.58
N PHE A 147 -48.68 -10.61 12.43
CA PHE A 147 -47.34 -11.06 12.05
C PHE A 147 -46.56 -10.04 11.21
N HIS A 148 -47.23 -9.25 10.36
CA HIS A 148 -46.53 -8.34 9.44
C HIS A 148 -45.64 -7.32 10.17
N LYS A 149 -46.08 -6.77 11.31
CA LYS A 149 -45.31 -5.79 12.10
C LYS A 149 -44.00 -6.39 12.62
N ILE A 150 -44.02 -7.66 13.04
CA ILE A 150 -42.85 -8.38 13.56
C ILE A 150 -41.83 -8.58 12.44
N VAL A 151 -42.30 -8.96 11.24
CA VAL A 151 -41.44 -9.19 10.09
C VAL A 151 -40.78 -7.88 9.64
N ILE A 152 -41.55 -6.80 9.56
CA ILE A 152 -41.02 -5.48 9.18
C ILE A 152 -40.00 -4.97 10.20
N GLY A 153 -40.26 -5.08 11.51
CA GLY A 153 -39.34 -4.64 12.54
C GLY A 153 -37.98 -5.35 12.49
N LYS A 154 -37.98 -6.67 12.24
CA LYS A 154 -36.76 -7.46 12.06
C LYS A 154 -35.98 -7.11 10.79
N ILE A 155 -36.67 -6.77 9.70
CA ILE A 155 -36.01 -6.30 8.47
C ILE A 155 -35.30 -4.98 8.74
N ASP A 156 -35.99 -4.04 9.40
CA ASP A 156 -35.42 -2.73 9.71
C ASP A 156 -34.20 -2.83 10.64
N GLU A 157 -34.24 -3.71 11.63
CA GLU A 157 -33.09 -4.02 12.49
C GLU A 157 -31.87 -4.49 11.67
N ILE A 158 -32.05 -5.49 10.78
CA ILE A 158 -30.95 -6.00 9.94
C ILE A 158 -30.44 -4.92 8.99
N LEU A 159 -31.32 -4.10 8.40
CA LEU A 159 -30.92 -3.01 7.52
C LEU A 159 -30.12 -1.92 8.27
N ASN A 160 -30.48 -1.63 9.52
CA ASN A 160 -29.73 -0.70 10.36
C ASN A 160 -28.35 -1.24 10.75
N LEU A 161 -28.19 -2.57 10.87
CA LEU A 161 -26.88 -3.20 11.07
C LEU A 161 -26.00 -3.15 9.83
N ILE A 162 -26.57 -3.24 8.62
CA ILE A 162 -25.81 -3.16 7.35
C ILE A 162 -25.40 -1.72 7.01
N ARG A 163 -26.22 -0.73 7.38
CA ARG A 163 -25.97 0.69 7.07
C ARG A 163 -24.84 1.30 7.91
N ARG A 164 -24.49 0.67 9.03
CA ARG A 164 -23.48 1.13 9.98
C ARG A 164 -22.07 0.83 9.49
#